data_AF-A0AAD3NFU6-F1
#
_entry.id   AF-A0AAD3NFU6-F1
#
_cell.length_a   1.000
_cell.length_b   1.000
_cell.length_c   1.000
_cell.angle_alpha   90.00
_cell.angle_beta   90.00
_cell.angle_gamma   90.00
#
_symmetry.space_group_name_H-M   'P 1'
#
loop_
_entity.id
_entity.type
_entity.pdbx_description
1 polymer ?
#
loop_
_entity_poly.entity_id
_entity_poly.type
_entity_poly.pdbx_seq_one_letter_code
_entity_poly.pdbx_strand_id
1 'polypeptide(L)'
;MSAGAGRTGCFIAVDIMLDMAENEGVVDIFNCIRELRSQRVNMVQTEEQYVFVHDAILEACLCGNTAIPVCEFRAIYYNISRLDPQTNSSQIKDEFQTLNIVTPRVRPEDCSVGLLPRNHDKNRSMDVLSADRCLPFLISVDGESSNYINAALMDSHKQPAAFIVTQHPLPNTMGDFWRLVFDYNCSSIVMLNEMDAAQLCMQYWPEKSSCCYGPIQVEFISADIDEDIINRIFRICNMARPQDGYRLVQHFQFIGWPAYRDTPLSKRSILQLVRRLAKWQEQYDGGDGRTVVHCL
;
A
#
# COMPACT_ATOMS: atom_id res chain seq x y z
N MET A 1 1.06 16.21 27.95
CA MET A 1 2.00 17.14 27.29
C MET A 1 3.28 16.40 26.95
N SER A 2 3.81 16.53 25.73
CA SER A 2 5.11 15.95 25.36
C SER A 2 6.24 16.72 26.05
N ALA A 3 7.25 16.02 26.59
CA ALA A 3 8.34 16.64 27.37
C ALA A 3 9.38 17.40 26.51
N GLY A 4 9.26 17.34 25.19
CA GLY A 4 10.18 18.00 24.25
C GLY A 4 11.61 17.47 24.35
N ALA A 5 11.78 16.16 24.54
CA ALA A 5 13.10 15.54 24.72
C ALA A 5 13.27 14.22 23.95
N GLY A 6 12.22 13.38 23.86
CA GLY A 6 12.24 12.14 23.06
C GLY A 6 12.30 12.41 21.56
N ARG A 7 11.13 12.56 20.91
CA ARG A 7 11.03 12.85 19.46
C ARG A 7 11.80 14.10 19.02
N THR A 8 11.79 15.14 19.86
CA THR A 8 12.60 16.36 19.62
C THR A 8 14.09 16.05 19.61
N GLY A 9 14.57 15.17 20.50
CA GLY A 9 15.95 14.75 20.51
C GLY A 9 16.32 13.91 19.29
N CYS A 10 15.44 13.01 18.85
CA CYS A 10 15.66 12.27 17.61
C CYS A 10 15.79 13.22 16.41
N PHE A 11 14.88 14.18 16.28
CA PHE A 11 14.91 15.15 15.18
C PHE A 11 16.22 15.94 15.14
N ILE A 12 16.62 16.51 16.28
CA ILE A 12 17.86 17.29 16.38
C ILE A 12 19.09 16.40 16.13
N ALA A 13 19.13 15.19 16.69
CA ALA A 13 20.25 14.29 16.50
C ALA A 13 20.41 13.87 15.03
N VAL A 14 19.29 13.53 14.35
CA VAL A 14 19.32 13.22 12.91
C VAL A 14 19.83 14.41 12.11
N ASP A 15 19.32 15.61 12.35
CA ASP A 15 19.75 16.84 11.65
C ASP A 15 21.27 17.08 11.76
N ILE A 16 21.81 17.05 12.98
CA ILE A 16 23.25 17.25 13.23
C ILE A 16 24.08 16.14 12.54
N MET A 17 23.62 14.89 12.59
CA MET A 17 24.36 13.77 12.03
C MET A 17 24.32 13.71 10.51
N LEU A 18 23.23 14.16 9.87
CA LEU A 18 23.19 14.30 8.43
C LEU A 18 24.16 15.39 7.95
N ASP A 19 24.22 16.51 8.65
CA ASP A 19 25.15 17.60 8.33
C ASP A 19 26.61 17.17 8.51
N MET A 20 26.91 16.39 9.56
CA MET A 20 28.24 15.80 9.77
C MET A 20 28.59 14.75 8.69
N ALA A 21 27.63 13.92 8.30
CA ALA A 21 27.83 12.93 7.24
C ALA A 21 28.13 13.60 5.89
N GLU A 22 27.44 14.70 5.56
CA GLU A 22 27.61 15.43 4.30
C GLU A 22 28.94 16.20 4.26
N ASN A 23 29.30 16.89 5.36
CA ASN A 23 30.46 17.77 5.38
C ASN A 23 31.78 17.07 5.74
N GLU A 24 31.73 16.02 6.57
CA GLU A 24 32.93 15.37 7.13
C GLU A 24 33.06 13.89 6.70
N GLY A 25 32.00 13.29 6.14
CA GLY A 25 32.01 11.87 5.74
C GLY A 25 32.04 10.89 6.91
N VAL A 26 31.70 11.34 8.12
CA VAL A 26 31.68 10.54 9.36
C VAL A 26 30.41 10.80 10.15
N VAL A 27 30.07 9.88 11.07
CA VAL A 27 28.92 10.02 11.98
C VAL A 27 29.32 9.61 13.40
N ASP A 28 28.87 10.36 14.40
CA ASP A 28 29.11 10.05 15.82
C ASP A 28 27.85 10.26 16.68
N ILE A 29 26.90 9.35 16.49
CA ILE A 29 25.58 9.39 17.13
C ILE A 29 25.69 9.35 18.65
N PHE A 30 26.65 8.60 19.19
CA PHE A 30 26.84 8.47 20.63
C PHE A 30 27.26 9.80 21.26
N ASN A 31 28.32 10.43 20.74
CA ASN A 31 28.79 11.69 21.30
C ASN A 31 27.82 12.82 21.05
N CYS A 32 27.14 12.85 19.90
CA CYS A 32 26.06 13.80 19.61
C CYS A 32 24.96 13.73 20.69
N ILE A 33 24.42 12.54 20.98
CA ILE A 33 23.34 12.40 21.97
C ILE A 33 23.85 12.68 23.38
N ARG A 34 25.10 12.32 23.71
CA ARG A 34 25.73 12.68 24.98
C ARG A 34 25.80 14.20 25.16
N GLU A 35 26.18 14.94 24.13
CA GLU A 35 26.25 16.40 24.15
C GLU A 35 24.86 17.03 24.27
N LEU A 36 23.87 16.52 23.52
CA LEU A 36 22.47 16.97 23.66
C LEU A 36 21.97 16.77 25.10
N ARG A 37 22.31 15.65 25.73
CA ARG A 37 21.96 15.37 27.13
C ARG A 37 22.65 16.29 28.14
N SER A 38 23.83 16.83 27.81
CA SER A 38 24.50 17.82 28.66
C SER A 38 23.77 19.17 28.70
N GLN A 39 23.04 19.50 27.62
CA GLN A 39 22.29 20.75 27.52
C GLN A 39 20.84 20.59 28.00
N ARG A 40 20.24 19.43 27.76
CA ARG A 40 18.88 19.10 28.20
C ARG A 40 18.78 17.65 28.61
N VAL A 41 18.35 17.39 29.84
CA VAL A 41 18.18 16.03 30.34
C VAL A 41 17.20 15.22 29.47
N ASN A 42 17.47 13.92 29.34
CA ASN A 42 16.61 12.96 28.65
C ASN A 42 16.42 13.21 27.14
N MET A 43 17.36 13.86 26.46
CA MET A 43 17.37 13.89 24.99
C MET A 43 17.56 12.48 24.43
N VAL A 44 16.66 12.06 23.52
CA VAL A 44 16.50 10.67 23.05
C VAL A 44 16.24 9.74 24.23
N GLN A 45 14.97 9.49 24.54
CA GLN A 45 14.54 8.95 25.83
C GLN A 45 14.57 7.43 25.92
N THR A 46 14.36 6.74 24.81
CA THR A 46 14.20 5.28 24.79
C THR A 46 15.24 4.63 23.87
N GLU A 47 15.44 3.33 24.06
CA GLU A 47 16.33 2.55 23.19
C GLU A 47 15.81 2.54 21.75
N GLU A 48 14.50 2.40 21.55
CA GLU A 48 13.90 2.40 20.21
C GLU A 48 14.12 3.73 19.49
N GLN A 49 14.11 4.84 20.24
CA GLN A 49 14.43 6.16 19.70
C GLN A 49 15.91 6.28 19.31
N TYR A 50 16.81 5.66 20.08
CA TYR A 50 18.24 5.62 19.77
C TYR A 50 18.50 4.77 18.52
N VAL A 51 17.90 3.57 18.45
CA VAL A 51 17.95 2.69 17.27
C VAL A 51 17.39 3.41 16.03
N PHE A 52 16.25 4.09 16.15
CA PHE A 52 15.68 4.88 15.06
C PHE A 52 16.64 5.94 14.50
N VAL A 53 17.42 6.61 15.36
CA VAL A 53 18.41 7.61 14.89
C VAL A 53 19.49 6.93 14.04
N HIS A 54 19.99 5.77 14.46
CA HIS A 54 20.93 4.97 13.66
C HIS A 54 20.33 4.56 12.31
N ASP A 55 19.10 4.01 12.33
CA ASP A 55 18.41 3.54 11.12
C ASP A 55 18.16 4.70 10.15
N ALA A 56 17.71 5.86 10.63
CA ALA A 56 17.44 7.03 9.80
C ALA A 56 18.70 7.59 9.12
N ILE A 57 19.83 7.64 9.85
CA ILE A 57 21.11 8.11 9.31
C ILE A 57 21.65 7.08 8.30
N LEU A 58 21.58 5.79 8.64
CA LEU A 58 22.01 4.72 7.73
C LEU A 58 21.21 4.76 6.42
N GLU A 59 19.88 4.88 6.49
CA GLU A 59 19.02 5.00 5.32
C GLU A 59 19.38 6.23 4.48
N ALA A 60 19.56 7.39 5.11
CA ALA A 60 19.95 8.61 4.39
C ALA A 60 21.32 8.48 3.70
N CYS A 61 22.31 7.84 4.35
CA CYS A 61 23.62 7.60 3.76
C CYS A 61 23.58 6.59 2.60
N LEU A 62 22.71 5.59 2.66
CA LEU A 62 22.58 4.57 1.61
C LEU A 62 21.77 5.08 0.41
N CYS A 63 20.70 5.83 0.67
CA CYS A 63 19.76 6.29 -0.36
C CYS A 63 20.18 7.62 -1.00
N GLY A 64 20.78 8.53 -0.23
CA GLY A 64 21.02 9.91 -0.66
C GLY A 64 19.73 10.67 -1.00
N ASN A 65 19.86 11.78 -1.72
CA ASN A 65 18.72 12.54 -2.23
C ASN A 65 18.32 12.09 -3.64
N THR A 66 17.21 11.33 -3.73
CA THR A 66 16.65 10.82 -4.99
C THR A 66 15.52 11.70 -5.55
N ALA A 67 15.23 12.85 -4.93
CA ALA A 67 14.19 13.77 -5.41
C ALA A 67 14.66 14.52 -6.67
N ILE A 68 13.86 14.44 -7.74
CA ILE A 68 14.17 15.08 -9.03
C ILE A 68 13.13 16.17 -9.35
N PRO A 69 13.55 17.42 -9.56
CA PRO A 69 12.67 18.46 -10.09
C PRO A 69 12.10 18.09 -11.46
N VAL A 70 10.81 18.39 -11.70
CA VAL A 70 10.12 18.02 -12.96
C VAL A 70 10.81 18.60 -14.20
N CYS A 71 11.39 19.80 -14.10
CA CYS A 71 12.13 20.44 -15.19
C CYS A 71 13.41 19.69 -15.59
N GLU A 72 13.98 18.90 -14.67
CA GLU A 72 15.23 18.15 -14.86
C GLU A 72 14.99 16.67 -15.12
N PHE A 73 13.78 16.17 -14.83
CA PHE A 73 13.41 14.75 -14.91
C PHE A 73 13.86 14.08 -16.20
N ARG A 74 13.62 14.69 -17.37
CA ARG A 74 14.00 14.07 -18.65
C ARG A 74 15.50 13.83 -18.78
N ALA A 75 16.30 14.81 -18.38
CA ALA A 75 17.75 14.74 -18.49
C ALA A 75 18.32 13.72 -17.48
N ILE A 76 17.88 13.81 -16.22
CA ILE A 76 18.33 12.90 -15.16
C ILE A 76 17.88 11.46 -15.46
N TYR A 77 16.61 11.24 -15.81
CA TYR A 77 16.10 9.91 -16.16
C TYR A 77 16.90 9.24 -17.28
N TYR A 78 17.26 10.00 -18.31
CA TYR A 78 18.12 9.50 -19.38
C TYR A 78 19.48 9.05 -18.84
N ASN A 79 20.11 9.85 -17.97
CA ASN A 79 21.41 9.54 -17.40
C ASN A 79 21.36 8.31 -16.46
N ILE A 80 20.41 8.26 -15.53
CA ILE A 80 20.31 7.14 -14.56
C ILE A 80 19.93 5.81 -15.22
N SER A 81 19.31 5.87 -16.40
CA SER A 81 18.94 4.69 -17.18
C SER A 81 20.09 4.14 -18.03
N ARG A 82 21.18 4.90 -18.23
CA ARG A 82 22.30 4.45 -19.05
C ARG A 82 23.08 3.34 -18.36
N LEU A 83 23.45 2.33 -19.13
CA LEU A 83 24.35 1.28 -18.69
C LEU A 83 25.79 1.80 -18.66
N ASP A 84 26.46 1.58 -17.55
CA ASP A 84 27.90 1.68 -17.44
C ASP A 84 28.54 0.49 -18.18
N PRO A 85 29.41 0.73 -19.19
CA PRO A 85 30.04 -0.34 -19.95
C PRO A 85 30.96 -1.26 -19.14
N GLN A 86 31.51 -0.79 -18.01
CA GLN A 86 32.44 -1.55 -17.17
C GLN A 86 31.70 -2.47 -16.20
N THR A 87 30.64 -1.98 -15.57
CA THR A 87 29.89 -2.74 -14.55
C THR A 87 28.67 -3.46 -15.13
N ASN A 88 28.22 -3.09 -16.33
CA ASN A 88 26.96 -3.53 -16.93
C ASN A 88 25.75 -3.31 -15.99
N SER A 89 25.81 -2.23 -15.19
CA SER A 89 24.73 -1.75 -14.34
C SER A 89 24.32 -0.33 -14.72
N SER A 90 23.15 0.09 -14.28
CA SER A 90 22.65 1.46 -14.41
C SER A 90 22.27 1.97 -13.03
N GLN A 91 22.31 3.29 -12.84
CA GLN A 91 21.99 3.88 -11.53
C GLN A 91 20.57 3.51 -11.08
N ILE A 92 19.59 3.44 -11.99
CA ILE A 92 18.23 3.00 -11.64
C ILE A 92 18.18 1.55 -11.14
N LYS A 93 19.08 0.69 -11.63
CA LYS A 93 19.20 -0.69 -11.15
C LYS A 93 19.88 -0.74 -9.78
N ASP A 94 20.89 0.11 -9.57
CA ASP A 94 21.57 0.24 -8.29
C ASP A 94 20.62 0.81 -7.22
N GLU A 95 19.80 1.82 -7.56
CA GLU A 95 18.72 2.33 -6.71
C GLU A 95 17.73 1.24 -6.33
N PHE A 96 17.32 0.40 -7.30
CA PHE A 96 16.44 -0.74 -7.02
C PHE A 96 17.10 -1.77 -6.08
N GLN A 97 18.42 -1.96 -6.15
CA GLN A 97 19.14 -2.82 -5.21
C GLN A 97 19.20 -2.19 -3.82
N THR A 98 19.46 -0.88 -3.72
CA THR A 98 19.43 -0.13 -2.46
C THR A 98 18.08 -0.26 -1.78
N LEU A 99 16.97 -0.16 -2.52
CA LEU A 99 15.61 -0.38 -1.98
C LEU A 99 15.50 -1.75 -1.30
N ASN A 100 16.06 -2.81 -1.88
CA ASN A 100 16.04 -4.15 -1.29
C ASN A 100 16.94 -4.28 -0.03
N ILE A 101 17.95 -3.44 0.12
CA ILE A 101 18.84 -3.41 1.28
C ILE A 101 18.18 -2.67 2.44
N VAL A 102 17.57 -1.52 2.16
CA VAL A 102 16.98 -0.65 3.21
C VAL A 102 15.57 -1.06 3.60
N THR A 103 14.84 -1.77 2.74
CA THR A 103 13.49 -2.25 3.07
C THR A 103 13.57 -3.29 4.20
N PRO A 104 12.93 -3.06 5.36
CA PRO A 104 12.93 -4.02 6.44
C PRO A 104 12.31 -5.35 5.99
N ARG A 105 13.01 -6.45 6.23
CA ARG A 105 12.46 -7.78 5.95
C ARG A 105 11.32 -8.06 6.92
N VAL A 106 10.14 -8.31 6.37
CA VAL A 106 8.99 -8.80 7.13
C VAL A 106 9.32 -10.19 7.66
N ARG A 107 9.26 -10.35 8.98
CA ARG A 107 9.56 -11.62 9.63
C ARG A 107 8.26 -12.39 9.89
N PRO A 108 8.30 -13.73 10.09
CA PRO A 108 7.11 -14.50 10.40
C PRO A 108 6.36 -13.97 11.64
N GLU A 109 7.07 -13.47 12.65
CA GLU A 109 6.47 -12.85 13.84
C GLU A 109 5.68 -11.57 13.53
N ASP A 110 6.00 -10.87 12.45
CA ASP A 110 5.26 -9.69 11.99
C ASP A 110 3.95 -10.05 11.29
N CYS A 111 3.74 -11.32 10.92
CA CYS A 111 2.58 -11.83 10.17
C CYS A 111 1.82 -12.90 10.98
N SER A 112 1.83 -12.80 12.30
CA SER A 112 1.35 -13.84 13.20
C SER A 112 -0.13 -14.18 12.97
N VAL A 113 -0.95 -13.19 12.61
CA VAL A 113 -2.39 -13.39 12.36
C VAL A 113 -2.63 -14.16 11.06
N GLY A 114 -1.92 -13.81 9.98
CA GLY A 114 -2.02 -14.52 8.70
C GLY A 114 -1.52 -15.97 8.77
N LEU A 115 -0.56 -16.24 9.67
CA LEU A 115 0.02 -17.57 9.89
C LEU A 115 -0.84 -18.50 10.77
N LEU A 116 -1.93 -18.02 11.36
CA LEU A 116 -2.82 -18.87 12.15
C LEU A 116 -3.41 -20.00 11.28
N PRO A 117 -3.46 -21.26 11.75
CA PRO A 117 -3.95 -22.39 10.95
C PRO A 117 -5.35 -22.19 10.35
N ARG A 118 -6.23 -21.47 11.06
CA ARG A 118 -7.60 -21.14 10.62
C ARG A 118 -7.68 -20.11 9.48
N ASN A 119 -6.55 -19.48 9.12
CA ASN A 119 -6.46 -18.45 8.09
C ASN A 119 -5.63 -18.91 6.89
N HIS A 120 -5.01 -20.11 6.94
CA HIS A 120 -4.13 -20.61 5.88
C HIS A 120 -4.84 -20.70 4.53
N ASP A 121 -6.09 -21.17 4.51
CA ASP A 121 -6.90 -21.30 3.30
C ASP A 121 -7.44 -19.96 2.78
N LYS A 122 -7.27 -18.86 3.53
CA LYS A 122 -7.62 -17.50 3.12
C LYS A 122 -6.48 -16.77 2.41
N ASN A 123 -5.29 -17.37 2.37
CA ASN A 123 -4.09 -16.80 1.74
C ASN A 123 -3.80 -17.48 0.41
N ARG A 124 -3.62 -16.69 -0.65
CA ARG A 124 -3.23 -17.20 -1.97
C ARG A 124 -1.80 -17.75 -1.96
N SER A 125 -0.91 -17.10 -1.22
CA SER A 125 0.46 -17.54 -0.99
C SER A 125 0.85 -17.27 0.47
N MET A 126 1.48 -18.26 1.10
CA MET A 126 2.04 -18.10 2.45
C MET A 126 3.34 -17.29 2.47
N ASP A 127 3.94 -17.06 1.30
CA ASP A 127 5.12 -16.20 1.14
C ASP A 127 4.73 -14.71 1.00
N VAL A 128 3.44 -14.42 0.81
CA VAL A 128 2.91 -13.06 0.59
C VAL A 128 1.81 -12.78 1.61
N LEU A 129 2.23 -12.51 2.84
CA LEU A 129 1.34 -12.16 3.95
C LEU A 129 1.47 -10.68 4.32
N SER A 130 0.35 -10.08 4.69
CA SER A 130 0.32 -8.73 5.24
C SER A 130 0.83 -8.72 6.68
N ALA A 131 1.64 -7.71 7.03
CA ALA A 131 2.11 -7.53 8.40
C ALA A 131 0.94 -7.13 9.32
N ASP A 132 0.94 -7.63 10.55
CA ASP A 132 -0.12 -7.44 11.53
C ASP A 132 -0.38 -5.95 11.82
N ARG A 133 0.66 -5.11 11.75
CA ARG A 133 0.59 -3.66 11.96
C ARG A 133 -0.26 -2.90 10.93
N CYS A 134 -0.46 -3.45 9.73
CA CYS A 134 -1.24 -2.82 8.66
C CYS A 134 -2.49 -3.63 8.30
N LEU A 135 -2.78 -4.72 9.01
CA LEU A 135 -3.87 -5.63 8.69
C LEU A 135 -5.25 -4.99 8.97
N PRO A 136 -6.21 -5.02 8.03
CA PRO A 136 -7.59 -4.71 8.31
C PRO A 136 -8.30 -5.90 8.97
N PHE A 137 -9.20 -5.61 9.91
CA PHE A 137 -10.07 -6.59 10.56
C PHE A 137 -11.52 -6.33 10.16
N LEU A 138 -12.17 -7.36 9.63
CA LEU A 138 -13.58 -7.28 9.24
C LEU A 138 -14.48 -7.14 10.48
N ILE A 139 -15.56 -6.38 10.36
CA ILE A 139 -16.52 -6.24 11.46
C ILE A 139 -17.26 -7.57 11.57
N SER A 140 -17.10 -8.24 12.72
CA SER A 140 -17.73 -9.54 12.98
C SER A 140 -19.25 -9.41 13.04
N VAL A 141 -19.93 -10.36 12.42
CA VAL A 141 -21.37 -10.58 12.60
C VAL A 141 -21.54 -11.82 13.48
N ASP A 142 -22.58 -11.87 14.30
CA ASP A 142 -22.82 -12.97 15.24
C ASP A 142 -22.68 -14.35 14.56
N GLY A 143 -21.80 -15.20 15.09
CA GLY A 143 -21.57 -16.57 14.62
C GLY A 143 -20.40 -16.77 13.64
N GLU A 144 -19.71 -15.72 13.20
CA GLU A 144 -18.52 -15.87 12.36
C GLU A 144 -17.24 -16.19 13.16
N SER A 145 -16.44 -17.11 12.63
CA SER A 145 -15.24 -17.62 13.30
C SER A 145 -13.96 -16.83 13.03
N SER A 146 -13.93 -15.98 11.98
CA SER A 146 -12.71 -15.26 11.59
C SER A 146 -13.01 -13.91 10.94
N ASN A 147 -12.40 -12.85 11.48
CA ASN A 147 -12.42 -11.49 10.97
C ASN A 147 -11.19 -11.16 10.08
N TYR A 148 -10.46 -12.21 9.66
CA TYR A 148 -9.24 -12.09 8.89
C TYR A 148 -9.51 -12.04 7.39
N ILE A 149 -8.75 -11.16 6.70
CA ILE A 149 -8.56 -11.13 5.26
C ILE A 149 -7.12 -10.70 4.96
N ASN A 150 -6.47 -11.32 3.96
CA ASN A 150 -5.10 -10.96 3.57
C ASN A 150 -5.09 -9.65 2.77
N ALA A 151 -4.98 -8.54 3.48
CA ALA A 151 -4.92 -7.19 2.94
C ALA A 151 -4.06 -6.28 3.83
N ALA A 152 -3.61 -5.16 3.29
CA ALA A 152 -2.83 -4.17 4.03
C ALA A 152 -3.38 -2.76 3.79
N LEU A 153 -3.61 -2.03 4.88
CA LEU A 153 -3.90 -0.60 4.87
C LEU A 153 -2.62 0.17 4.51
N MET A 154 -2.73 1.03 3.50
CA MET A 154 -1.61 1.79 2.97
C MET A 154 -1.94 3.28 2.90
N ASP A 155 -0.96 4.11 3.21
CA ASP A 155 -1.06 5.55 3.14
C ASP A 155 -1.04 6.03 1.68
N SER A 156 -1.64 7.18 1.44
CA SER A 156 -1.42 7.96 0.21
C SER A 156 -0.50 9.14 0.50
N HIS A 157 -0.20 9.92 -0.54
CA HIS A 157 0.47 11.20 -0.39
C HIS A 157 -0.31 12.20 0.50
N LYS A 158 -1.65 12.13 0.54
CA LYS A 158 -2.51 13.14 1.20
C LYS A 158 -3.11 12.69 2.51
N GLN A 159 -3.40 11.40 2.65
CA GLN A 159 -4.15 10.86 3.77
C GLN A 159 -3.61 9.48 4.19
N PRO A 160 -3.54 9.20 5.50
CA PRO A 160 -3.20 7.87 5.99
C PRO A 160 -4.32 6.86 5.69
N ALA A 161 -3.96 5.59 5.56
CA ALA A 161 -4.88 4.47 5.28
C ALA A 161 -5.88 4.77 4.13
N ALA A 162 -5.40 5.41 3.06
CA ALA A 162 -6.18 5.78 1.89
C ALA A 162 -6.50 4.58 0.99
N PHE A 163 -5.57 3.63 0.96
CA PHE A 163 -5.59 2.46 0.10
C PHE A 163 -5.70 1.20 0.93
N ILE A 164 -6.31 0.18 0.34
CA ILE A 164 -6.23 -1.19 0.81
C ILE A 164 -5.63 -2.02 -0.31
N VAL A 165 -4.44 -2.58 -0.10
CA VAL A 165 -3.82 -3.48 -1.07
C VAL A 165 -4.12 -4.91 -0.65
N THR A 166 -4.63 -5.74 -1.55
CA THR A 166 -5.05 -7.11 -1.24
C THR A 166 -4.76 -8.04 -2.40
N GLN A 167 -4.66 -9.33 -2.13
CA GLN A 167 -4.67 -10.37 -3.16
C GLN A 167 -6.02 -10.41 -3.90
N HIS A 168 -6.03 -10.96 -5.11
CA HIS A 168 -7.26 -11.28 -5.82
C HIS A 168 -8.11 -12.26 -4.99
N PRO A 169 -9.43 -11.99 -4.78
CA PRO A 169 -10.28 -12.82 -3.95
C PRO A 169 -10.25 -14.30 -4.33
N LEU A 170 -10.16 -15.16 -3.32
CA LEU A 170 -10.30 -16.62 -3.47
C LEU A 170 -11.79 -17.01 -3.44
N PRO A 171 -12.16 -18.21 -3.94
CA PRO A 171 -13.54 -18.70 -3.86
C PRO A 171 -14.16 -18.59 -2.46
N ASN A 172 -13.40 -18.94 -1.42
CA ASN A 172 -13.81 -18.92 -0.02
C ASN A 172 -13.71 -17.52 0.64
N THR A 173 -13.09 -16.53 -0.02
CA THR A 173 -12.90 -15.18 0.54
C THR A 173 -13.65 -14.08 -0.22
N MET A 174 -14.50 -14.41 -1.20
CA MET A 174 -15.29 -13.40 -1.93
C MET A 174 -16.25 -12.62 -1.01
N GLY A 175 -16.88 -13.30 -0.05
CA GLY A 175 -17.71 -12.64 0.97
C GLY A 175 -16.89 -11.70 1.85
N ASP A 176 -15.73 -12.16 2.31
CA ASP A 176 -14.78 -11.36 3.10
C ASP A 176 -14.29 -10.13 2.33
N PHE A 177 -14.07 -10.25 1.02
CA PHE A 177 -13.68 -9.12 0.16
C PHE A 177 -14.78 -8.05 0.07
N TRP A 178 -16.05 -8.43 -0.14
CA TRP A 178 -17.13 -7.43 -0.17
C TRP A 178 -17.41 -6.82 1.20
N ARG A 179 -17.21 -7.58 2.27
CA ARG A 179 -17.22 -7.05 3.63
C ARG A 179 -16.11 -6.05 3.85
N LEU A 180 -14.89 -6.32 3.39
CA LEU A 180 -13.77 -5.36 3.43
C LEU A 180 -14.16 -4.05 2.74
N VAL A 181 -14.68 -4.14 1.51
CA VAL A 181 -15.13 -2.97 0.73
C VAL A 181 -16.20 -2.16 1.48
N PHE A 182 -17.17 -2.84 2.10
CA PHE A 182 -18.24 -2.17 2.84
C PHE A 182 -17.78 -1.58 4.19
N ASP A 183 -17.12 -2.39 5.02
CA ASP A 183 -16.71 -2.05 6.39
C ASP A 183 -15.69 -0.90 6.40
N TYR A 184 -14.81 -0.83 5.40
CA TYR A 184 -13.77 0.20 5.30
C TYR A 184 -14.16 1.43 4.47
N ASN A 185 -15.45 1.57 4.12
CA ASN A 185 -15.97 2.66 3.28
C ASN A 185 -15.19 2.81 1.97
N CYS A 186 -14.98 1.72 1.25
CA CYS A 186 -14.31 1.78 -0.04
C CYS A 186 -15.26 2.32 -1.11
N SER A 187 -14.87 3.41 -1.78
CA SER A 187 -15.63 4.01 -2.88
C SER A 187 -15.18 3.47 -4.23
N SER A 188 -13.99 2.86 -4.31
CA SER A 188 -13.47 2.29 -5.54
C SER A 188 -12.67 1.01 -5.34
N ILE A 189 -12.66 0.20 -6.40
CA ILE A 189 -11.88 -1.03 -6.53
C ILE A 189 -11.05 -0.92 -7.81
N VAL A 190 -9.76 -1.18 -7.75
CA VAL A 190 -8.85 -1.27 -8.88
C VAL A 190 -8.35 -2.70 -8.99
N MET A 191 -8.73 -3.37 -10.06
CA MET A 191 -8.29 -4.71 -10.43
C MET A 191 -7.21 -4.61 -11.51
N LEU A 192 -6.01 -5.10 -11.23
CA LEU A 192 -4.84 -4.97 -12.11
C LEU A 192 -4.50 -6.21 -12.95
N ASN A 193 -5.36 -7.23 -12.97
CA ASN A 193 -5.18 -8.40 -13.84
C ASN A 193 -6.39 -8.66 -14.74
N GLU A 194 -6.16 -9.50 -15.74
CA GLU A 194 -7.22 -10.12 -16.53
C GLU A 194 -7.88 -11.29 -15.78
N MET A 195 -9.10 -11.62 -16.21
CA MET A 195 -9.72 -12.88 -15.86
C MET A 195 -9.05 -14.00 -16.66
N ASP A 196 -8.70 -15.09 -16.02
CA ASP A 196 -8.07 -16.25 -16.68
C ASP A 196 -9.08 -17.40 -16.79
N ALA A 197 -9.06 -18.09 -17.94
CA ALA A 197 -9.79 -19.32 -18.18
C ALA A 197 -9.43 -20.44 -17.19
N ALA A 198 -8.23 -20.40 -16.59
CA ALA A 198 -7.80 -21.36 -15.56
C ALA A 198 -8.45 -21.14 -14.17
N GLN A 199 -9.41 -20.21 -14.04
CA GLN A 199 -10.17 -19.92 -12.80
C GLN A 199 -9.36 -19.43 -11.59
N LEU A 200 -8.07 -19.10 -11.75
CA LEU A 200 -7.27 -18.50 -10.68
C LEU A 200 -7.76 -17.08 -10.31
N CYS A 201 -8.32 -16.39 -11.29
CA CYS A 201 -9.00 -15.11 -11.17
C CYS A 201 -10.51 -15.30 -11.37
N MET A 202 -11.22 -15.73 -10.33
CA MET A 202 -12.66 -15.88 -10.43
C MET A 202 -13.38 -14.54 -10.32
N GLN A 203 -14.45 -14.41 -11.08
CA GLN A 203 -15.33 -13.26 -10.97
C GLN A 203 -15.98 -13.20 -9.59
N TYR A 204 -15.81 -12.08 -8.89
CA TYR A 204 -16.43 -11.81 -7.58
C TYR A 204 -17.57 -10.80 -7.64
N TRP A 205 -18.06 -10.44 -8.83
CA TRP A 205 -19.16 -9.47 -9.02
C TRP A 205 -20.29 -10.07 -9.88
N PRO A 206 -21.53 -9.56 -9.78
CA PRO A 206 -22.61 -9.94 -10.69
C PRO A 206 -22.47 -9.26 -12.05
N GLU A 207 -22.73 -9.97 -13.16
CA GLU A 207 -22.81 -9.36 -14.49
C GLU A 207 -24.15 -8.67 -14.76
N LYS A 208 -25.22 -9.17 -14.15
CA LYS A 208 -26.60 -8.67 -14.29
C LYS A 208 -27.30 -8.78 -12.95
N SER A 209 -28.22 -7.83 -12.67
CA SER A 209 -29.02 -7.80 -11.45
C SER A 209 -28.18 -7.70 -10.16
N SER A 210 -28.51 -8.49 -9.13
CA SER A 210 -27.81 -8.49 -7.85
C SER A 210 -27.42 -9.90 -7.42
N CYS A 211 -26.32 -10.02 -6.66
CA CYS A 211 -25.89 -11.26 -6.03
C CYS A 211 -25.50 -10.98 -4.56
N CYS A 212 -25.65 -11.98 -3.69
CA CYS A 212 -25.24 -11.88 -2.29
C CYS A 212 -23.89 -12.59 -2.07
N TYR A 213 -22.96 -11.90 -1.44
CA TYR A 213 -21.66 -12.41 -1.03
C TYR A 213 -21.58 -12.34 0.50
N GLY A 214 -21.98 -13.42 1.16
CA GLY A 214 -22.25 -13.39 2.60
C GLY A 214 -23.37 -12.38 2.92
N PRO A 215 -23.17 -11.46 3.89
CA PRO A 215 -24.20 -10.47 4.24
C PRO A 215 -24.27 -9.28 3.27
N ILE A 216 -23.33 -9.15 2.33
CA ILE A 216 -23.27 -8.02 1.41
C ILE A 216 -24.02 -8.37 0.12
N GLN A 217 -25.09 -7.63 -0.18
CA GLN A 217 -25.72 -7.67 -1.50
C GLN A 217 -25.01 -6.66 -2.41
N VAL A 218 -24.61 -7.13 -3.58
CA VAL A 218 -23.95 -6.36 -4.62
C VAL A 218 -24.86 -6.33 -5.83
N GLU A 219 -25.22 -5.15 -6.29
CA GLU A 219 -26.09 -4.94 -7.44
C GLU A 219 -25.33 -4.21 -8.54
N PHE A 220 -25.41 -4.75 -9.74
CA PHE A 220 -24.89 -4.15 -10.95
C PHE A 220 -25.77 -2.97 -11.38
N ILE A 221 -25.18 -1.79 -11.49
CA ILE A 221 -25.87 -0.57 -11.95
C ILE A 221 -25.55 -0.28 -13.41
N SER A 222 -24.27 -0.20 -13.75
CA SER A 222 -23.83 0.11 -15.10
C SER A 222 -22.40 -0.36 -15.36
N ALA A 223 -22.04 -0.45 -16.64
CA ALA A 223 -20.68 -0.66 -17.08
C ALA A 223 -20.38 0.18 -18.32
N ASP A 224 -19.13 0.59 -18.45
CA ASP A 224 -18.56 1.17 -19.66
C ASP A 224 -17.16 0.59 -19.89
N ILE A 225 -16.73 0.60 -21.16
CA ILE A 225 -15.39 0.16 -21.56
C ILE A 225 -14.75 1.34 -22.27
N ASP A 226 -13.53 1.69 -21.88
CA ASP A 226 -12.71 2.69 -22.55
C ASP A 226 -11.29 2.17 -22.69
N GLU A 227 -10.84 2.01 -23.94
CA GLU A 227 -9.54 1.43 -24.28
C GLU A 227 -9.29 0.12 -23.50
N ASP A 228 -8.31 0.13 -22.60
CA ASP A 228 -7.86 -1.02 -21.81
C ASP A 228 -8.47 -1.05 -20.39
N ILE A 229 -9.56 -0.32 -20.15
CA ILE A 229 -10.18 -0.17 -18.83
C ILE A 229 -11.67 -0.50 -18.90
N ILE A 230 -12.09 -1.52 -18.15
CA ILE A 230 -13.51 -1.84 -17.94
C ILE A 230 -13.95 -1.23 -16.63
N ASN A 231 -14.98 -0.39 -16.68
CA ASN A 231 -15.55 0.29 -15.53
C ASN A 231 -16.91 -0.33 -15.21
N ARG A 232 -17.18 -0.55 -13.93
CA ARG A 232 -18.48 -1.01 -13.44
C ARG A 232 -18.87 -0.18 -12.23
N ILE A 233 -20.14 0.17 -12.13
CA ILE A 233 -20.71 0.79 -10.93
C ILE A 233 -21.57 -0.25 -10.24
N PHE A 234 -21.28 -0.46 -8.95
CA PHE A 234 -22.05 -1.34 -8.09
C PHE A 234 -22.73 -0.55 -6.99
N ARG A 235 -23.97 -0.93 -6.67
CA ARG A 235 -24.62 -0.57 -5.41
C ARG A 235 -24.43 -1.71 -4.43
N ILE A 236 -23.86 -1.42 -3.26
CA ILE A 236 -23.66 -2.40 -2.20
C ILE A 236 -24.46 -2.04 -0.96
N CYS A 237 -25.03 -3.04 -0.30
CA CYS A 237 -25.69 -2.88 1.00
C CYS A 237 -25.38 -4.09 1.90
N ASN A 238 -25.28 -3.84 3.20
CA ASN A 238 -25.15 -4.89 4.19
C ASN A 238 -26.54 -5.31 4.67
N MET A 239 -27.00 -6.49 4.25
CA MET A 239 -28.33 -7.01 4.57
C MET A 239 -28.48 -7.37 6.06
N ALA A 240 -27.37 -7.61 6.76
CA ALA A 240 -27.37 -7.81 8.21
C ALA A 240 -27.38 -6.48 9.00
N ARG A 241 -27.04 -5.35 8.35
CA ARG A 241 -27.07 -4.00 8.94
C ARG A 241 -27.78 -3.00 8.01
N PRO A 242 -29.10 -3.14 7.74
CA PRO A 242 -29.80 -2.30 6.78
C PRO A 242 -29.77 -0.79 7.10
N GLN A 243 -29.61 -0.44 8.38
CA GLN A 243 -29.48 0.93 8.84
C GLN A 243 -28.22 1.65 8.34
N ASP A 244 -27.20 0.92 7.92
CA ASP A 244 -25.95 1.48 7.38
C ASP A 244 -26.16 2.04 5.94
N GLY A 245 -27.32 1.80 5.34
CA GLY A 245 -27.66 2.26 4.00
C GLY A 245 -26.93 1.52 2.89
N TYR A 246 -26.95 2.11 1.70
CA TYR A 246 -26.21 1.61 0.54
C TYR A 246 -25.01 2.50 0.23
N ARG A 247 -24.03 1.94 -0.51
CA ARG A 247 -22.88 2.67 -1.05
C ARG A 247 -22.76 2.40 -2.54
N LEU A 248 -22.35 3.41 -3.30
CA LEU A 248 -21.91 3.23 -4.68
C LEU A 248 -20.40 2.97 -4.70
N VAL A 249 -19.99 1.95 -5.45
CA VAL A 249 -18.58 1.57 -5.62
C VAL A 249 -18.24 1.52 -7.10
N GLN A 250 -17.23 2.27 -7.51
CA GLN A 250 -16.70 2.18 -8.86
C GLN A 250 -15.57 1.17 -8.94
N HIS A 251 -15.77 0.15 -9.77
CA HIS A 251 -14.82 -0.90 -10.04
C HIS A 251 -14.12 -0.65 -11.38
N PHE A 252 -12.81 -0.45 -11.35
CA PHE A 252 -11.93 -0.31 -12.49
C PHE A 252 -11.15 -1.61 -12.71
N GLN A 253 -11.31 -2.24 -13.86
CA GLN A 253 -10.49 -3.38 -14.27
C GLN A 253 -9.56 -2.96 -15.39
N PHE A 254 -8.26 -3.04 -15.15
CA PHE A 254 -7.24 -2.75 -16.14
C PHE A 254 -6.84 -4.04 -16.87
N ILE A 255 -7.13 -4.10 -18.16
CA ILE A 255 -6.80 -5.24 -19.04
C ILE A 255 -5.58 -4.94 -19.93
N GLY A 256 -4.94 -3.77 -19.78
CA GLY A 256 -3.75 -3.37 -20.54
C GLY A 256 -2.44 -3.95 -20.00
N TRP A 257 -2.51 -4.91 -19.07
CA TRP A 257 -1.38 -5.56 -18.42
C TRP A 257 -1.55 -7.09 -18.44
N PRO A 258 -1.13 -7.75 -19.53
CA PRO A 258 -1.20 -9.20 -19.63
C PRO A 258 -0.26 -9.87 -18.61
N ALA A 259 -0.69 -11.00 -18.03
CA ALA A 259 0.04 -11.68 -16.95
C ALA A 259 1.46 -12.18 -17.32
N TYR A 260 1.73 -12.40 -18.61
CA TYR A 260 3.06 -12.83 -19.10
C TYR A 260 4.06 -11.67 -19.29
N ARG A 261 3.69 -10.44 -18.90
CA ARG A 261 4.51 -9.24 -19.04
C ARG A 261 4.84 -8.65 -17.68
N ASP A 262 6.08 -8.20 -17.54
CA ASP A 262 6.54 -7.52 -16.34
C ASP A 262 6.00 -6.07 -16.22
N THR A 263 5.52 -5.48 -17.33
CA THR A 263 5.03 -4.09 -17.36
C THR A 263 3.84 -3.93 -18.31
N PRO A 264 2.94 -2.94 -18.10
CA PRO A 264 1.85 -2.63 -19.03
C PRO A 264 2.32 -2.39 -20.47
N LEU A 265 1.47 -2.71 -21.45
CA LEU A 265 1.76 -2.46 -22.87
C LEU A 265 1.82 -0.96 -23.19
N SER A 266 0.97 -0.18 -22.51
CA SER A 266 0.83 1.26 -22.74
C SER A 266 1.00 2.03 -21.43
N LYS A 267 2.04 2.87 -21.38
CA LYS A 267 2.27 3.83 -20.29
C LYS A 267 1.14 4.87 -20.19
N ARG A 268 0.45 5.14 -21.30
CA ARG A 268 -0.67 6.09 -21.33
C ARG A 268 -1.91 5.50 -20.66
N SER A 269 -2.19 4.22 -20.88
CA SER A 269 -3.40 3.56 -20.38
C SER A 269 -3.41 3.49 -18.85
N ILE A 270 -2.27 3.20 -18.21
CA ILE A 270 -2.17 3.22 -16.73
C ILE A 270 -2.36 4.64 -16.17
N LEU A 271 -1.90 5.69 -16.87
CA LEU A 271 -2.13 7.08 -16.45
C LEU A 271 -3.60 7.51 -16.62
N GLN A 272 -4.30 6.98 -17.64
CA GLN A 272 -5.75 7.19 -17.78
C GLN A 272 -6.52 6.55 -16.62
N LEU A 273 -6.13 5.34 -16.18
CA LEU A 273 -6.71 4.69 -15.00
C LEU A 273 -6.58 5.58 -13.76
N VAL A 274 -5.38 6.10 -13.48
CA VAL A 274 -5.14 7.00 -12.34
C VAL A 274 -6.00 8.26 -12.43
N ARG A 275 -6.13 8.86 -13.62
CA ARG A 275 -6.97 10.05 -13.83
C ARG A 275 -8.46 9.76 -13.61
N ARG A 276 -8.95 8.61 -14.07
CA ARG A 276 -10.34 8.19 -13.88
C ARG A 276 -10.65 7.93 -12.40
N LEU A 277 -9.75 7.24 -11.71
CA LEU A 277 -9.85 7.03 -10.27
C LEU A 277 -9.88 8.37 -9.52
N ALA A 278 -8.97 9.30 -9.83
CA ALA A 278 -8.95 10.63 -9.20
C ALA A 278 -10.26 11.40 -9.43
N LYS A 279 -10.77 11.39 -10.68
CA LYS A 279 -12.05 12.02 -11.02
C LYS A 279 -13.21 11.42 -10.24
N TRP A 280 -13.26 10.10 -10.05
CA TRP A 280 -14.28 9.46 -9.23
C TRP A 280 -14.20 9.89 -7.77
N GLN A 281 -12.99 9.87 -7.19
CA GLN A 281 -12.78 10.29 -5.81
C GLN A 281 -13.17 11.76 -5.57
N GLU A 282 -12.96 12.65 -6.54
CA GLU A 282 -13.40 14.06 -6.47
C GLU A 282 -14.92 14.22 -6.54
N GLN A 283 -15.63 13.34 -7.25
CA GLN A 283 -17.07 13.40 -7.45
C GLN A 283 -17.87 12.63 -6.39
N TYR A 284 -17.19 11.76 -5.63
CA TYR A 284 -17.82 10.92 -4.64
C TYR A 284 -18.36 11.76 -3.47
N ASP A 285 -19.67 11.67 -3.26
CA ASP A 285 -20.40 12.42 -2.24
C ASP A 285 -20.38 11.75 -0.85
N GLY A 286 -19.93 10.51 -0.76
CA GLY A 286 -19.87 9.70 0.46
C GLY A 286 -18.66 9.97 1.39
N GLY A 287 -17.96 11.09 1.23
CA GLY A 287 -16.80 11.49 2.05
C GLY A 287 -15.47 10.84 1.62
N ASP A 288 -14.56 10.62 2.57
CA ASP A 288 -13.22 10.05 2.31
C ASP A 288 -13.30 8.53 2.05
N GLY A 289 -13.73 8.19 0.85
CA GLY A 289 -13.81 6.81 0.38
C GLY A 289 -12.42 6.21 0.10
N ARG A 290 -12.18 4.99 0.57
CA ARG A 290 -10.92 4.27 0.30
C ARG A 290 -10.90 3.64 -1.08
N THR A 291 -9.70 3.44 -1.61
CA THR A 291 -9.50 2.66 -2.84
C THR A 291 -8.92 1.29 -2.49
N VAL A 292 -9.61 0.22 -2.85
CA VAL A 292 -9.03 -1.13 -2.83
C VAL A 292 -8.25 -1.34 -4.12
N VAL A 293 -7.02 -1.84 -4.03
CA VAL A 293 -6.22 -2.25 -5.18
C VAL A 293 -5.88 -3.72 -5.01
N HIS A 294 -6.14 -4.54 -6.04
CA HIS A 294 -5.74 -5.94 -6.02
C HIS A 294 -5.15 -6.41 -7.35
N CYS A 295 -4.25 -7.37 -7.20
CA CYS A 295 -3.64 -8.13 -8.29
C CYS A 295 -3.59 -9.62 -7.90
N LEU A 296 -3.02 -10.45 -8.78
CA LEU A 296 -2.83 -11.87 -8.55
C LEU A 296 -1.71 -12.14 -7.54
#